data_AF-A0A7H8PP81-F1
#
_entry.id   AF-A0A7H8PP81-F1
#
_cell.length_a   1.000
_cell.length_b   1.000
_cell.length_c   1.000
_cell.angle_alpha   90.00
_cell.angle_beta   90.00
_cell.angle_gamma   90.00
#
_symmetry.space_group_name_H-M   'P 1'
#
loop_
_entity.id
_entity.type
_entity.pdbx_description
1 polymer ?
#
loop_
_entity_poly.entity_id
_entity_poly.type
_entity_poly.pdbx_seq_one_letter_code
_entity_poly.pdbx_strand_id
1 'polypeptide(L)'
;MNIPHSFYSKTKQQQRFFIFKIICLALLCFFISIVIAYATTLYFFPFIILPVIISIIAPFIDVPSLKATKKITYYAPLFIAEKEKNKRIKIHGGTLLDYCFTINKNSNARERTRFILYNYIEGLLKLVEELETNSKTQYIIQGTSYIINERTANKIGLKRTKQDGIQLLILLFNYPLLTLTYSITKTKLSFPNYRTVATYEGKVSDILVHKKSLLLLRDKLS
;
A
#
# COMPACT_ATOMS: atom_id res chain seq x y z
N MET A 1 -6.11 -18.95 1.66
CA MET A 1 -7.19 -18.49 0.75
C MET A 1 -6.62 -17.56 -0.31
N ASN A 2 -6.72 -17.88 -1.61
CA ASN A 2 -6.48 -16.92 -2.70
C ASN A 2 -7.76 -16.08 -2.89
N ILE A 3 -7.90 -14.98 -2.16
CA ILE A 3 -9.02 -14.06 -2.39
C ILE A 3 -8.67 -13.19 -3.60
N PRO A 4 -9.35 -13.30 -4.74
CA PRO A 4 -9.06 -12.44 -5.89
C PRO A 4 -9.42 -10.99 -5.55
N HIS A 5 -8.61 -10.05 -6.02
CA HIS A 5 -8.84 -8.64 -5.81
C HIS A 5 -10.13 -8.18 -6.52
N SER A 6 -11.20 -7.93 -5.76
CA SER A 6 -12.57 -7.80 -6.31
C SER A 6 -12.79 -6.61 -7.25
N PHE A 7 -11.94 -5.57 -7.21
CA PHE A 7 -11.97 -4.52 -8.23
C PHE A 7 -11.66 -5.08 -9.63
N TYR A 8 -10.70 -6.00 -9.72
CA TYR A 8 -10.23 -6.53 -11.00
C TYR A 8 -11.09 -7.69 -11.52
N SER A 9 -12.01 -8.22 -10.73
CA SER A 9 -13.05 -9.14 -11.21
C SER A 9 -14.25 -8.42 -11.85
N LYS A 10 -14.36 -7.09 -11.67
CA LYS A 10 -15.38 -6.26 -12.33
C LYS A 10 -15.07 -6.07 -13.80
N THR A 11 -16.10 -5.82 -14.61
CA THR A 11 -15.92 -5.42 -16.02
C THR A 11 -15.21 -4.08 -16.11
N LYS A 12 -14.55 -3.80 -17.26
CA LYS A 12 -13.87 -2.51 -17.48
C LYS A 12 -14.82 -1.31 -17.35
N GLN A 13 -16.07 -1.47 -17.78
CA GLN A 13 -17.11 -0.45 -17.62
C GLN A 13 -17.43 -0.18 -16.15
N GLN A 14 -17.60 -1.23 -15.35
CA GLN A 14 -17.85 -1.12 -13.91
C GLN A 14 -16.66 -0.47 -13.17
N GLN A 15 -15.42 -0.81 -13.53
CA GLN A 15 -14.21 -0.19 -12.99
C GLN A 15 -14.19 1.32 -13.29
N ARG A 16 -14.41 1.70 -14.57
CA ARG A 16 -14.45 3.11 -14.99
C ARG A 16 -15.57 3.89 -14.31
N PHE A 17 -16.75 3.30 -14.20
CA PHE A 17 -17.89 3.93 -13.53
C PHE A 17 -17.63 4.17 -12.03
N PHE A 18 -16.96 3.21 -11.37
CA PHE A 18 -16.55 3.40 -9.98
C PHE A 18 -15.53 4.54 -9.84
N ILE A 19 -14.49 4.57 -10.68
CA ILE A 19 -13.48 5.64 -10.67
C ILE A 19 -14.14 7.00 -10.94
N PHE A 20 -15.07 7.07 -11.91
CA PHE A 20 -15.82 8.28 -12.22
C PHE A 20 -16.59 8.80 -11.00
N LYS A 21 -17.28 7.93 -10.24
CA LYS A 21 -17.96 8.32 -8.99
C LYS A 21 -17.00 8.92 -7.97
N ILE A 22 -15.80 8.34 -7.81
CA ILE A 22 -14.77 8.86 -6.90
C ILE A 22 -14.31 10.26 -7.35
N ILE A 23 -14.10 10.46 -8.65
CA ILE A 23 -13.71 11.76 -9.22
C ILE A 23 -14.84 12.80 -9.02
N CYS A 24 -16.10 12.45 -9.27
CA CYS A 24 -17.22 13.37 -9.04
C CYS A 24 -17.32 13.77 -7.56
N LEU A 25 -17.17 12.80 -6.64
CA LEU A 25 -17.17 13.08 -5.21
C LEU A 25 -16.01 14.01 -4.81
N ALA A 26 -14.83 13.82 -5.40
CA ALA A 26 -13.69 14.68 -5.17
C ALA A 26 -13.90 16.12 -5.63
N LEU A 27 -14.43 16.30 -6.84
CA LEU A 27 -14.75 17.62 -7.38
C LEU A 27 -15.81 18.31 -6.53
N LEU A 28 -16.81 17.58 -6.03
CA LEU A 28 -17.79 18.10 -5.09
C LEU A 28 -17.13 18.56 -3.78
N CYS A 29 -16.27 17.74 -3.17
CA CYS A 29 -15.53 18.12 -1.97
C CYS A 29 -14.65 19.36 -2.18
N PHE A 30 -13.99 19.46 -3.35
CA PHE A 30 -13.18 20.62 -3.69
C PHE A 30 -14.04 21.88 -3.89
N PHE A 31 -15.18 21.76 -4.58
CA PHE A 31 -16.13 22.86 -4.74
C PHE A 31 -16.65 23.36 -3.38
N ILE A 32 -17.01 22.45 -2.47
CA ILE A 32 -17.40 22.80 -1.09
C ILE A 32 -16.27 23.58 -0.39
N SER A 33 -15.01 23.20 -0.58
CA SER A 33 -13.89 23.95 -0.01
C SER A 33 -13.79 25.38 -0.52
N ILE A 34 -14.10 25.63 -1.80
CA ILE A 34 -14.15 26.99 -2.38
C ILE A 34 -15.31 27.80 -1.77
N VAL A 35 -16.48 27.19 -1.63
CA VAL A 35 -17.64 27.85 -1.00
C VAL A 35 -17.33 28.25 0.44
N ILE A 36 -16.71 27.35 1.22
CA ILE A 36 -16.25 27.64 2.58
C ILE A 36 -15.21 28.77 2.58
N ALA A 37 -14.24 28.73 1.67
CA ALA A 37 -13.20 29.75 1.55
C ALA A 37 -13.80 31.13 1.28
N TYR A 38 -14.81 31.21 0.40
CA TYR A 38 -15.54 32.44 0.11
C TYR A 38 -16.33 32.94 1.33
N ALA A 39 -17.11 32.06 1.96
CA ALA A 39 -17.95 32.42 3.11
C ALA A 39 -17.16 32.85 4.36
N THR A 40 -15.95 32.33 4.53
CA THR A 40 -15.08 32.60 5.69
C THR A 40 -13.94 33.56 5.39
N THR A 41 -13.81 34.04 4.14
CA THR A 41 -12.66 34.81 3.62
C THR A 41 -11.30 34.10 3.68
N LEU A 42 -11.27 32.80 3.97
CA LEU A 42 -10.06 31.97 4.03
C LEU A 42 -9.65 31.49 2.62
N TYR A 43 -9.25 32.41 1.74
CA TYR A 43 -8.95 32.10 0.33
C TYR A 43 -7.80 31.10 0.12
N PHE A 44 -6.93 30.88 1.12
CA PHE A 44 -5.88 29.86 1.06
C PHE A 44 -6.40 28.42 1.30
N PHE A 45 -7.62 28.25 1.82
CA PHE A 45 -8.18 26.96 2.21
C PHE A 45 -8.23 25.92 1.07
N PRO A 46 -8.65 26.25 -0.16
CA PRO A 46 -8.67 25.29 -1.27
C PRO A 46 -7.27 24.80 -1.64
N PHE A 47 -6.22 25.62 -1.48
CA PHE A 47 -4.84 25.23 -1.75
C PHE A 47 -4.31 24.20 -0.74
N ILE A 48 -4.84 24.19 0.48
CA ILE A 48 -4.53 23.16 1.49
C ILE A 48 -5.32 21.88 1.22
N ILE A 49 -6.60 22.00 0.86
CA ILE A 49 -7.50 20.86 0.65
C ILE A 49 -7.18 20.09 -0.63
N LEU A 50 -6.78 20.76 -1.70
CA LEU A 50 -6.52 20.13 -2.99
C LEU A 50 -5.45 19.02 -2.92
N PRO A 51 -4.25 19.23 -2.32
CA PRO A 51 -3.27 18.16 -2.08
C PRO A 51 -3.83 16.94 -1.34
N VAL A 52 -4.66 17.18 -0.30
CA VAL A 52 -5.28 16.11 0.49
C VAL A 52 -6.22 15.28 -0.39
N ILE A 53 -7.09 15.94 -1.15
CA ILE A 53 -8.02 15.29 -2.09
C ILE A 53 -7.23 14.45 -3.12
N ILE A 54 -6.20 15.03 -3.74
CA ILE A 54 -5.35 14.34 -4.72
C ILE A 54 -4.71 13.09 -4.10
N SER A 55 -4.14 13.19 -2.89
CA SER A 55 -3.48 12.06 -2.21
C SER A 55 -4.41 10.87 -1.97
N ILE A 56 -5.71 11.12 -1.72
CA ILE A 56 -6.71 10.10 -1.44
C ILE A 56 -7.18 9.43 -2.73
N ILE A 57 -7.29 10.19 -3.83
CA ILE A 57 -7.83 9.69 -5.10
C ILE A 57 -6.77 9.01 -5.96
N ALA A 58 -5.53 9.49 -5.90
CA ALA A 58 -4.43 8.99 -6.73
C ALA A 58 -4.36 7.45 -6.80
N PRO A 59 -4.49 6.69 -5.69
CA PRO A 59 -4.50 5.22 -5.75
C PRO A 59 -5.60 4.60 -6.62
N PHE A 60 -6.77 5.24 -6.72
CA PHE A 60 -7.89 4.73 -7.52
C PHE A 60 -7.65 4.89 -9.03
N ILE A 61 -6.73 5.76 -9.43
CA ILE A 61 -6.39 6.04 -10.84
C ILE A 61 -5.06 5.38 -11.20
N ASP A 62 -4.03 5.63 -10.38
CA ASP A 62 -2.66 5.24 -10.66
C ASP A 62 -2.49 3.73 -10.60
N VAL A 63 -3.02 3.06 -9.57
CA VAL A 63 -2.81 1.62 -9.39
C VAL A 63 -3.42 0.81 -10.54
N PRO A 64 -4.68 1.03 -10.98
CA PRO A 64 -5.21 0.38 -12.16
C PRO A 64 -4.41 0.68 -13.44
N SER A 65 -3.95 1.92 -13.61
CA SER A 65 -3.16 2.36 -14.78
C SER A 65 -1.78 1.69 -14.83
N LEU A 66 -1.06 1.69 -13.70
CA LEU A 66 0.24 1.04 -13.55
C LEU A 66 0.14 -0.47 -13.75
N LYS A 67 -0.92 -1.10 -13.26
CA LYS A 67 -1.17 -2.52 -13.49
C LYS A 67 -1.45 -2.81 -14.97
N ALA A 68 -2.30 -2.00 -15.61
CA ALA A 68 -2.63 -2.16 -17.03
C ALA A 68 -1.39 -2.01 -17.94
N THR A 69 -0.45 -1.14 -17.56
CA THR A 69 0.82 -0.92 -18.26
C THR A 69 1.95 -1.86 -17.80
N LYS A 70 1.66 -2.86 -16.95
CA LYS A 70 2.64 -3.82 -16.39
C LYS A 70 3.82 -3.15 -15.68
N LYS A 71 3.63 -1.92 -15.17
CA LYS A 71 4.62 -1.21 -14.33
C LYS A 71 4.61 -1.71 -12.88
N ILE A 72 3.50 -2.34 -12.46
CA ILE A 72 3.38 -3.05 -11.19
C ILE A 72 2.77 -4.43 -11.39
N THR A 73 3.11 -5.36 -10.50
CA THR A 73 2.60 -6.73 -10.43
C THR A 73 2.04 -7.01 -9.04
N TYR A 74 0.88 -7.67 -8.97
CA TYR A 74 0.29 -8.14 -7.72
C TYR A 74 0.74 -9.57 -7.45
N TYR A 75 1.41 -9.80 -6.32
CA TYR A 75 1.75 -11.14 -5.83
C TYR A 75 0.73 -11.63 -4.79
N ALA A 76 0.08 -10.70 -4.09
CA ALA A 76 -1.10 -10.93 -3.28
C ALA A 76 -2.00 -9.69 -3.32
N PRO A 77 -3.30 -9.80 -2.98
CA PRO A 77 -4.24 -8.67 -2.99
C PRO A 77 -3.77 -7.38 -2.31
N LEU A 78 -2.94 -7.48 -1.27
CA LEU A 78 -2.36 -6.34 -0.56
C LEU A 78 -0.83 -6.27 -0.69
N PHE A 79 -0.24 -6.90 -1.72
CA PHE A 79 1.20 -6.86 -1.95
C PHE A 79 1.50 -6.61 -3.43
N ILE A 80 2.14 -5.48 -3.69
CA ILE A 80 2.44 -4.97 -5.03
C ILE A 80 3.95 -4.86 -5.16
N ALA A 81 4.51 -5.30 -6.29
CA ALA A 81 5.89 -5.04 -6.67
C ALA A 81 5.95 -4.18 -7.92
N GLU A 82 6.81 -3.16 -7.92
CA GLU A 82 7.16 -2.41 -9.12
C GLU A 82 8.05 -3.24 -10.04
N LYS A 83 8.01 -2.92 -11.34
CA LYS A 83 8.97 -3.45 -12.31
C LYS A 83 10.40 -3.15 -11.85
N GLU A 84 11.28 -4.14 -12.00
CA GLU A 84 12.68 -4.01 -11.61
C GLU A 84 13.36 -2.81 -12.28
N LYS A 85 14.20 -2.11 -11.51
CA LYS A 85 15.07 -1.04 -11.98
C LYS A 85 16.42 -1.16 -11.29
N ASN A 86 17.51 -1.25 -12.03
CA ASN A 86 18.87 -1.37 -11.50
C ASN A 86 19.04 -2.50 -10.46
N LYS A 87 18.55 -3.71 -10.78
CA LYS A 87 18.54 -4.89 -9.89
C LYS A 87 17.83 -4.68 -8.54
N ARG A 88 16.93 -3.70 -8.49
CA ARG A 88 16.12 -3.36 -7.32
C ARG A 88 14.64 -3.46 -7.67
N ILE A 89 13.88 -4.05 -6.77
CA ILE A 89 12.43 -4.19 -6.86
C ILE A 89 11.84 -3.49 -5.65
N LYS A 90 11.04 -2.45 -5.91
CA LYS A 90 10.30 -1.76 -4.87
C LYS A 90 8.99 -2.50 -4.61
N ILE A 91 8.73 -2.79 -3.35
CA ILE A 91 7.49 -3.44 -2.91
C ILE A 91 6.68 -2.48 -2.06
N HIS A 92 5.37 -2.58 -2.20
CA HIS A 92 4.39 -1.78 -1.49
C HIS A 92 3.34 -2.68 -0.87
N GLY A 93 2.89 -2.30 0.32
CA GLY A 93 1.62 -2.82 0.83
C GLY A 93 0.44 -2.32 -0.01
N GLY A 94 -0.73 -2.89 0.23
CA GLY A 94 -1.96 -2.43 -0.41
C GLY A 94 -2.21 -0.93 -0.22
N THR A 95 -2.75 -0.32 -1.27
CA THR A 95 -3.20 1.07 -1.34
C THR A 95 -4.63 1.21 -0.85
N LEU A 96 -5.16 2.44 -0.78
CA LEU A 96 -6.56 2.65 -0.39
C LEU A 96 -7.55 1.97 -1.34
N LEU A 97 -7.23 1.87 -2.64
CA LEU A 97 -8.01 1.06 -3.58
C LEU A 97 -8.07 -0.39 -3.08
N ASP A 98 -6.92 -0.99 -2.79
CA ASP A 98 -6.85 -2.39 -2.39
C ASP A 98 -7.61 -2.64 -1.08
N TYR A 99 -7.47 -1.74 -0.11
CA TYR A 99 -8.18 -1.83 1.17
C TYR A 99 -9.70 -1.80 0.98
N CYS A 100 -10.22 -0.92 0.11
CA CYS A 100 -11.65 -0.81 -0.18
C CYS A 100 -12.24 -2.06 -0.85
N PHE A 101 -11.43 -2.82 -1.59
CA PHE A 101 -11.89 -3.96 -2.40
C PHE A 101 -11.47 -5.34 -1.88
N THR A 102 -10.61 -5.41 -0.87
CA THR A 102 -10.09 -6.70 -0.36
C THR A 102 -10.40 -6.94 1.12
N ILE A 103 -10.54 -5.88 1.93
CA ILE A 103 -10.81 -6.02 3.35
C ILE A 103 -12.30 -6.31 3.58
N ASN A 104 -12.59 -7.39 4.30
CA ASN A 104 -13.95 -7.70 4.74
C ASN A 104 -14.44 -6.62 5.71
N LYS A 105 -15.58 -5.98 5.39
CA LYS A 105 -16.17 -4.93 6.22
C LYS A 105 -16.70 -5.44 7.56
N ASN A 106 -17.03 -6.73 7.64
CA ASN A 106 -17.59 -7.35 8.84
C ASN A 106 -16.51 -7.88 9.79
N SER A 107 -15.23 -7.89 9.38
CA SER A 107 -14.15 -8.38 10.23
C SER A 107 -13.68 -7.34 11.23
N ASN A 108 -13.27 -7.82 12.41
CA ASN A 108 -12.72 -6.97 13.48
C ASN A 108 -11.27 -6.54 13.19
N ALA A 109 -10.75 -5.58 13.96
CA ALA A 109 -9.41 -5.03 13.75
C ALA A 109 -8.28 -6.09 13.79
N ARG A 110 -8.42 -7.14 14.61
CA ARG A 110 -7.44 -8.23 14.73
C ARG A 110 -7.44 -9.08 13.46
N GLU A 111 -8.61 -9.45 12.97
CA GLU A 111 -8.79 -10.19 11.72
C GLU A 111 -8.27 -9.40 10.52
N ARG A 112 -8.59 -8.10 10.42
CA ARG A 112 -8.04 -7.22 9.36
C ARG A 112 -6.52 -7.18 9.38
N THR A 113 -5.94 -7.01 10.57
CA THR A 113 -4.48 -6.99 10.72
C THR A 113 -3.86 -8.33 10.31
N ARG A 114 -4.43 -9.46 10.74
CA ARG A 114 -3.98 -10.81 10.33
C ARG A 114 -4.06 -10.99 8.83
N PHE A 115 -5.17 -10.58 8.20
CA PHE A 115 -5.36 -10.65 6.76
C PHE A 115 -4.32 -9.82 6.00
N ILE A 116 -4.05 -8.58 6.42
CA ILE A 116 -3.03 -7.72 5.81
C ILE A 116 -1.65 -8.37 5.90
N LEU A 117 -1.26 -8.85 7.10
CA LEU A 117 0.02 -9.51 7.31
C LEU A 117 0.14 -10.80 6.49
N TYR A 118 -0.92 -11.61 6.42
CA TYR A 118 -0.96 -12.81 5.58
C TYR A 118 -0.64 -12.44 4.12
N ASN A 119 -1.31 -11.43 3.57
CA ASN A 119 -1.08 -10.99 2.19
C ASN A 119 0.33 -10.46 1.97
N TYR A 120 0.92 -9.78 2.96
CA TYR A 120 2.31 -9.31 2.85
C TYR A 120 3.30 -10.47 2.79
N ILE A 121 3.15 -11.47 3.67
CA ILE A 121 4.03 -12.64 3.70
C ILE A 121 3.83 -13.51 2.46
N GLU A 122 2.58 -13.76 2.08
CA GLU A 122 2.24 -14.54 0.89
C GLU A 122 2.75 -13.88 -0.40
N GLY A 123 2.59 -12.56 -0.52
CA GLY A 123 3.10 -11.80 -1.66
C GLY A 123 4.63 -11.79 -1.70
N LEU A 124 5.29 -11.65 -0.56
CA LEU A 124 6.74 -11.71 -0.46
C LEU A 124 7.27 -13.10 -0.87
N LEU A 125 6.66 -14.18 -0.38
CA LEU A 125 7.02 -15.56 -0.71
C LEU A 125 6.92 -15.82 -2.22
N LYS A 126 5.79 -15.46 -2.85
CA LYS A 126 5.61 -15.60 -4.29
C LYS A 126 6.62 -14.79 -5.10
N LEU A 127 6.93 -13.56 -4.67
CA LEU A 127 7.94 -12.73 -5.32
C LEU A 127 9.33 -13.37 -5.24
N VAL A 128 9.76 -13.82 -4.07
CA VAL A 128 11.10 -14.42 -3.93
C VAL A 128 11.21 -15.75 -4.65
N GLU A 129 10.14 -16.55 -4.71
CA GLU A 129 10.08 -17.79 -5.49
C GLU A 129 10.20 -17.55 -7.01
N GLU A 130 9.52 -16.52 -7.52
CA GLU A 130 9.67 -16.11 -8.93
C GLU A 130 11.11 -15.66 -9.21
N LEU A 131 11.71 -14.88 -8.32
CA LEU A 131 13.08 -14.39 -8.50
C LEU A 131 14.13 -15.51 -8.34
N GLU A 132 13.90 -16.45 -7.43
CA GLU A 132 14.71 -17.66 -7.25
C GLU A 132 14.71 -18.49 -8.55
N THR A 133 13.52 -18.77 -9.09
CA THR A 133 13.34 -19.53 -10.34
C THR A 133 14.04 -18.87 -11.52
N ASN A 134 14.04 -17.53 -11.56
CA ASN A 134 14.69 -16.74 -12.60
C ASN A 134 16.18 -16.44 -12.34
N SER A 135 16.82 -17.09 -11.36
CA SER A 135 18.23 -16.87 -11.00
C SER A 135 18.58 -15.41 -10.64
N LYS A 136 17.62 -14.70 -10.02
CA LYS A 136 17.72 -13.29 -9.62
C LYS A 136 17.97 -13.12 -8.11
N THR A 137 18.67 -14.06 -7.48
CA THR A 137 18.90 -14.07 -6.02
C THR A 137 19.73 -12.88 -5.52
N GLN A 138 20.53 -12.26 -6.39
CA GLN A 138 21.27 -11.02 -6.08
C GLN A 138 20.42 -9.73 -6.05
N TYR A 139 19.14 -9.79 -6.47
CA TYR A 139 18.29 -8.60 -6.54
C TYR A 139 17.95 -8.09 -5.14
N ILE A 140 17.78 -6.77 -5.02
CA ILE A 140 17.40 -6.11 -3.77
C ILE A 140 15.90 -5.88 -3.76
N ILE A 141 15.22 -6.37 -2.74
CA ILE A 141 13.85 -6.01 -2.42
C ILE A 141 13.87 -4.83 -1.45
N GLN A 142 13.15 -3.76 -1.79
CA GLN A 142 13.04 -2.54 -0.99
C GLN A 142 11.57 -2.26 -0.69
N GLY A 143 11.22 -2.11 0.58
CA GLY A 143 9.86 -1.74 0.99
C GLY A 143 9.86 -0.67 2.08
N THR A 144 8.88 0.22 2.04
CA THR A 144 8.63 1.17 3.14
C THR A 144 7.38 0.74 3.87
N SER A 145 7.46 0.62 5.19
CA SER A 145 6.34 0.17 6.00
C SER A 145 6.23 0.95 7.31
N TYR A 146 4.99 1.19 7.72
CA TYR A 146 4.63 1.68 9.06
C TYR A 146 4.10 0.55 9.96
N ILE A 147 3.89 -0.64 9.40
CA ILE A 147 3.26 -1.79 10.07
C ILE A 147 4.31 -2.68 10.75
N ILE A 148 5.45 -2.90 10.08
CA ILE A 148 6.53 -3.73 10.62
C ILE A 148 7.62 -2.89 11.27
N ASN A 149 8.14 -3.39 12.39
CA ASN A 149 9.30 -2.82 13.06
C ASN A 149 10.60 -3.50 12.60
N GLU A 150 11.72 -2.93 12.98
CA GLU A 150 13.06 -3.41 12.62
C GLU A 150 13.31 -4.86 13.06
N ARG A 151 12.85 -5.24 14.26
CA ARG A 151 12.93 -6.63 14.74
C ARG A 151 12.21 -7.60 13.79
N THR A 152 11.07 -7.20 13.25
CA THR A 152 10.27 -8.03 12.34
C THR A 152 10.92 -8.08 10.96
N ALA A 153 11.41 -6.95 10.47
CA ALA A 153 12.16 -6.88 9.21
C ALA A 153 13.40 -7.79 9.23
N ASN A 154 14.18 -7.74 10.31
CA ASN A 154 15.38 -8.57 10.46
C ASN A 154 15.06 -10.08 10.47
N LYS A 155 13.91 -10.48 11.03
CA LYS A 155 13.47 -11.89 11.02
C LYS A 155 13.13 -12.43 9.63
N ILE A 156 12.92 -11.55 8.66
CA ILE A 156 12.56 -11.90 7.28
C ILE A 156 13.67 -11.55 6.29
N GLY A 157 14.90 -11.30 6.76
CA GLY A 157 16.06 -10.99 5.91
C GLY A 157 16.11 -9.56 5.39
N LEU A 158 15.30 -8.65 5.91
CA LEU A 158 15.32 -7.23 5.56
C LEU A 158 16.02 -6.41 6.65
N LYS A 159 16.82 -5.42 6.25
CA LYS A 159 17.54 -4.50 7.14
C LYS A 159 17.05 -3.08 6.94
N ARG A 160 16.99 -2.31 8.02
CA ARG A 160 16.59 -0.90 7.95
C ARG A 160 17.61 -0.09 7.15
N THR A 161 17.13 0.79 6.29
CA THR A 161 17.97 1.75 5.55
C THR A 161 17.69 3.18 6.00
N LYS A 162 18.65 4.08 5.76
CA LYS A 162 18.49 5.50 6.10
C LYS A 162 17.42 6.11 5.20
N GLN A 163 16.46 6.79 5.83
CA GLN A 163 15.52 7.64 5.13
C GLN A 163 16.20 8.99 4.84
N ASP A 164 16.02 9.52 3.63
CA ASP A 164 16.44 10.87 3.30
C ASP A 164 15.34 11.90 3.64
N GLY A 165 15.69 13.19 3.67
CA GLY A 165 14.73 14.26 4.00
C GLY A 165 13.59 14.39 2.98
N ILE A 166 13.80 13.95 1.74
CA ILE A 166 12.77 13.92 0.68
C ILE A 166 11.70 12.89 1.03
N GLN A 167 12.09 11.76 1.59
CA GLN A 167 11.17 10.73 2.03
C GLN A 167 10.22 11.19 3.16
N LEU A 168 10.66 12.15 3.99
CA LEU A 168 9.80 12.75 5.01
C LEU A 168 8.69 13.62 4.38
N LEU A 169 8.99 14.39 3.32
CA LEU A 169 7.99 15.17 2.59
C LEU A 169 6.97 14.26 1.88
N ILE A 170 7.44 13.19 1.25
CA ILE A 170 6.58 12.16 0.64
C ILE A 170 5.68 11.52 1.70
N LEU A 171 6.19 11.29 2.90
CA LEU A 171 5.42 10.73 4.00
C LEU A 171 4.33 11.69 4.50
N LEU A 172 4.65 12.99 4.60
CA LEU A 172 3.68 14.03 4.99
C LEU A 172 2.54 14.12 3.97
N PHE A 173 2.85 14.12 2.68
CA PHE A 173 1.85 14.14 1.62
C PHE A 173 0.95 12.90 1.64
N ASN A 174 1.52 11.74 1.99
CA ASN A 174 0.77 10.48 2.12
C ASN A 174 0.08 10.31 3.48
N TYR A 175 0.22 11.25 4.42
CA TYR A 175 -0.35 11.08 5.76
C TYR A 175 -1.88 10.92 5.78
N PRO A 176 -2.68 11.66 4.98
CA PRO A 176 -4.12 11.42 4.89
C PRO A 176 -4.44 10.01 4.40
N LEU A 177 -3.73 9.55 3.37
CA LEU A 177 -3.86 8.20 2.81
C LEU A 177 -3.51 7.11 3.85
N LEU A 178 -2.43 7.30 4.60
CA LEU A 178 -2.02 6.39 5.68
C LEU A 178 -3.03 6.39 6.82
N THR A 179 -3.58 7.55 7.17
CA THR A 179 -4.62 7.68 8.19
C THR A 179 -5.87 6.88 7.79
N LEU A 180 -6.30 6.95 6.53
CA LEU A 180 -7.45 6.19 6.05
C LEU A 180 -7.19 4.67 6.08
N THR A 181 -6.07 4.21 5.52
CA THR A 181 -5.74 2.78 5.50
C THR A 181 -5.53 2.22 6.91
N TYR A 182 -4.92 2.99 7.80
CA TYR A 182 -4.77 2.64 9.22
C TYR A 182 -6.12 2.60 9.95
N SER A 183 -6.98 3.60 9.72
CA SER A 183 -8.33 3.65 10.30
C SER A 183 -9.21 2.48 9.83
N ILE A 184 -9.13 2.13 8.54
CA ILE A 184 -9.78 0.93 7.99
C ILE A 184 -9.26 -0.32 8.72
N THR A 185 -7.95 -0.43 8.93
CA THR A 185 -7.37 -1.58 9.66
C THR A 185 -7.89 -1.66 11.09
N LYS A 186 -8.02 -0.52 11.77
CA LYS A 186 -8.41 -0.42 13.19
C LYS A 186 -9.91 -0.34 13.44
N THR A 187 -10.73 -0.37 12.38
CA THR A 187 -12.20 -0.22 12.43
C THR A 187 -12.69 1.07 13.11
N LYS A 188 -11.81 2.06 13.29
CA LYS A 188 -12.10 3.35 13.93
C LYS A 188 -11.11 4.40 13.44
N LEU A 189 -11.49 5.67 13.47
CA LEU A 189 -10.57 6.76 13.15
C LEU A 189 -9.32 6.65 14.05
N SER A 190 -8.19 6.43 13.42
CA SER A 190 -6.92 6.16 14.08
C SER A 190 -5.81 6.81 13.28
N PHE A 191 -4.84 7.37 14.00
CA PHE A 191 -3.72 8.09 13.39
C PHE A 191 -2.44 7.25 13.52
N PRO A 192 -1.77 6.93 12.40
CA PRO A 192 -0.53 6.16 12.44
C PRO A 192 0.59 7.02 13.03
N ASN A 193 1.49 6.38 13.78
CA ASN A 193 2.70 7.06 14.26
C ASN A 193 3.73 7.14 13.12
N TYR A 194 3.94 8.33 12.57
CA TYR A 194 4.87 8.54 11.45
C TYR A 194 6.33 8.18 11.80
N ARG A 195 6.71 8.25 13.09
CA ARG A 195 8.08 7.91 13.54
C ARG A 195 8.42 6.44 13.38
N THR A 196 7.42 5.57 13.21
CA THR A 196 7.61 4.14 13.00
C THR A 196 7.73 3.77 11.53
N VAL A 197 7.53 4.72 10.62
CA VAL A 197 7.72 4.49 9.19
C VAL A 197 9.21 4.30 8.94
N ALA A 198 9.58 3.17 8.37
CA ALA A 198 10.95 2.84 8.04
C ALA A 198 11.01 2.17 6.67
N THR A 199 12.12 2.41 5.97
CA THR A 199 12.46 1.67 4.75
C THR A 199 13.38 0.52 5.11
N TYR A 200 13.08 -0.62 4.50
CA TYR A 200 13.81 -1.86 4.71
C TYR A 200 14.24 -2.44 3.37
N GLU A 201 15.43 -3.02 3.34
CA GLU A 201 16.03 -3.62 2.16
C GLU A 201 16.72 -4.94 2.48
N GLY A 202 16.66 -5.89 1.55
CA GLY A 202 17.38 -7.15 1.67
C GLY A 202 17.58 -7.78 0.30
N LYS A 203 18.63 -8.57 0.15
CA LYS A 203 18.80 -9.40 -1.05
C LYS A 203 17.79 -10.54 -1.03
N VAL A 204 17.36 -10.98 -2.20
CA VAL A 204 16.49 -12.16 -2.32
C VAL A 204 17.14 -13.38 -1.64
N SER A 205 18.46 -13.57 -1.79
CA SER A 205 19.21 -14.62 -1.08
C SER A 205 19.01 -14.59 0.44
N ASP A 206 19.03 -13.40 1.04
CA ASP A 206 18.95 -13.24 2.50
C ASP A 206 17.54 -13.56 3.00
N ILE A 207 16.51 -13.24 2.20
CA ILE A 207 15.11 -13.55 2.50
C ILE A 207 14.84 -15.06 2.35
N LEU A 208 15.43 -15.70 1.35
CA LEU A 208 15.29 -17.14 1.10
C LEU A 208 15.82 -18.01 2.26
N VAL A 209 16.88 -17.56 2.96
CA VAL A 209 17.35 -18.22 4.20
C VAL A 209 16.22 -18.35 5.24
N HIS A 210 15.29 -17.40 5.25
CA HIS A 210 14.15 -17.38 6.18
C HIS A 210 12.85 -17.98 5.60
N LYS A 211 12.88 -18.58 4.39
CA LYS A 211 11.69 -19.11 3.69
C LYS A 211 10.86 -20.06 4.56
N LYS A 212 11.49 -21.00 5.27
CA LYS A 212 10.79 -21.92 6.19
C LYS A 212 10.05 -21.18 7.31
N SER A 213 10.67 -20.17 7.92
CA SER A 213 10.03 -19.36 8.96
C SER A 213 8.88 -18.52 8.41
N LEU A 214 9.02 -18.01 7.18
CA LEU A 214 7.97 -17.24 6.50
C LEU A 214 6.76 -18.11 6.18
N LEU A 215 6.97 -19.34 5.72
CA LEU A 215 5.89 -20.32 5.49
C LEU A 215 5.12 -20.62 6.78
N LEU A 216 5.83 -20.93 7.87
CA LEU A 216 5.20 -21.16 9.19
C LEU A 216 4.41 -19.94 9.68
N LEU A 217 4.95 -18.73 9.48
CA LEU A 217 4.26 -17.49 9.84
C LEU A 217 2.99 -17.28 9.00
N ARG A 218 3.08 -17.52 7.68
CA ARG A 218 1.92 -17.44 6.78
C ARG A 218 0.82 -18.38 7.22
N ASP A 219 1.16 -19.64 7.50
CA ASP A 219 0.18 -20.66 7.87
C ASP A 219 -0.48 -20.34 9.22
N LYS A 220 0.28 -19.78 10.17
CA LYS A 220 -0.28 -19.27 11.43
C LYS A 220 -1.23 -18.08 11.25
N LEU A 221 -1.06 -17.29 10.18
CA LEU A 221 -1.87 -16.12 9.86
C LEU A 221 -3.12 -16.45 9.04
N SER A 222 -3.15 -17.61 8.38
CA SER A 222 -4.33 -18.11 7.65
C SER A 222 -5.54 -18.37 8.53
#